data_AF-A0A319DBW8-F1
#
_entry.id   AF-A0A319DBW8-F1
#
_cell.length_a   1.000
_cell.length_b   1.000
_cell.length_c   1.000
_cell.angle_alpha   90.00
_cell.angle_beta   90.00
_cell.angle_gamma   90.00
#
_symmetry.space_group_name_H-M   'P 1'
#
loop_
_entity.id
_entity.type
_entity.pdbx_description
1 polymer ?
#
loop_
_entity_poly.entity_id
_entity_poly.type
_entity_poly.pdbx_seq_one_letter_code
_entity_poly.pdbx_strand_id
1 'polypeptide(L)'
;MNKTLITITLVLLSNAKAVTGNSNTSTTDNVSFTAISQILPLLGLFGQDLTNDFLRQSINIPDWILFSVGPLGVGWVIVAAIRVLGSRSLKNKIGKGPEDEALIEKDLMSSTSSAVCELWDGTDVVRIIGKADIQEFMLLGSRLWRPADAKTQRLQSSNEKERDTADVEHVSKYPPNLSLNLRSRHQGPQVYLAAAITVMLQSIFIVVVVLLRFLDYFKPRFKVLSYAFVLSIVGTGLLTFGLFVCSAAIGYVTKRIVWKPRSDCEDPRLIIWVQRGKDDDSPRFSSYIIFKELKDELVQKTHPFPIRIDH
;
A
#
# COMPACT_ATOMS: atom_id res chain seq x y z
N MET A 1 0.66 -14.46 -7.98
CA MET A 1 1.38 -14.50 -6.69
C MET A 1 2.87 -14.64 -7.02
N ASN A 2 3.59 -13.52 -7.04
CA ASN A 2 4.89 -13.45 -7.71
C ASN A 2 5.91 -14.34 -7.02
N LYS A 3 6.52 -15.23 -7.80
CA LYS A 3 7.62 -16.10 -7.39
C LYS A 3 8.69 -15.33 -6.61
N THR A 4 8.93 -14.06 -6.97
CA THR A 4 9.87 -13.16 -6.28
C THR A 4 9.61 -12.96 -4.79
N LEU A 5 8.37 -12.87 -4.32
CA LEU A 5 8.11 -12.67 -2.88
C LEU A 5 8.44 -13.95 -2.09
N ILE A 6 8.11 -15.11 -2.63
CA ILE A 6 8.44 -16.42 -2.03
C ILE A 6 9.96 -16.67 -2.09
N THR A 7 10.61 -16.30 -3.20
CA THR A 7 12.08 -16.40 -3.34
C THR A 7 12.80 -15.47 -2.36
N ILE A 8 12.30 -14.25 -2.15
CA ILE A 8 12.88 -13.33 -1.15
C ILE A 8 12.75 -13.92 0.25
N THR A 9 11.59 -14.46 0.63
CA THR A 9 11.40 -15.11 1.94
C THR A 9 12.30 -16.35 2.12
N LEU A 10 12.50 -17.16 1.07
CA LEU A 10 13.38 -18.34 1.08
C LEU A 10 14.88 -17.98 1.11
N VAL A 11 15.28 -16.89 0.44
CA VAL A 11 16.66 -16.37 0.46
C VAL A 11 16.99 -15.74 1.82
N LEU A 12 16.01 -15.15 2.50
CA LEU A 12 16.16 -14.63 3.85
C LEU A 12 16.32 -15.74 4.90
N LEU A 13 15.63 -16.87 4.73
CA LEU A 13 15.81 -18.04 5.62
C LEU A 13 17.14 -18.78 5.39
N SER A 14 17.68 -18.78 4.17
CA SER A 14 18.89 -19.55 3.83
C SER A 14 20.21 -18.84 4.20
N ASN A 15 20.18 -17.53 4.46
CA ASN A 15 21.37 -16.75 4.84
C ASN A 15 21.57 -16.58 6.35
N ALA A 16 20.70 -17.14 7.20
CA ALA A 16 20.88 -17.14 8.64
C ALA A 16 21.95 -18.16 9.09
N LYS A 17 23.23 -17.91 8.77
CA LYS A 17 24.34 -18.64 9.41
C LYS A 17 24.64 -18.02 10.77
N ALA A 18 24.52 -18.85 11.81
CA ALA A 18 24.88 -18.49 13.17
C ALA A 18 26.38 -18.14 13.27
N VAL A 19 26.69 -16.93 13.70
CA VAL A 19 28.05 -16.46 13.95
C VAL A 19 28.51 -16.95 15.32
N THR A 20 29.41 -17.94 15.32
CA THR A 20 30.27 -18.28 16.46
C THR A 20 31.46 -17.32 16.46
N GLY A 21 31.50 -16.37 17.39
CA GLY A 21 32.59 -15.40 17.51
C GLY A 21 33.40 -15.59 18.80
N ASN A 22 34.71 -15.82 18.64
CA ASN A 22 35.72 -15.83 19.71
C ASN A 22 36.40 -14.45 19.83
N SER A 23 36.75 -14.10 21.08
CA SER A 23 37.69 -13.09 21.59
C SER A 23 37.49 -11.57 21.36
N ASN A 24 37.26 -10.89 22.50
CA ASN A 24 37.97 -9.72 23.03
C ASN A 24 38.11 -8.43 22.19
N THR A 25 37.01 -7.71 21.96
CA THR A 25 36.90 -6.23 21.85
C THR A 25 35.41 -5.85 22.01
N SER A 26 35.10 -4.62 22.42
CA SER A 26 33.78 -4.15 22.90
C SER A 26 32.60 -4.73 22.11
N THR A 27 31.98 -5.76 22.70
CA THR A 27 30.99 -6.64 22.05
C THR A 27 29.74 -5.87 21.60
N THR A 28 29.44 -4.71 22.19
CA THR A 28 28.29 -3.87 21.82
C THR A 28 28.48 -3.14 20.50
N ASP A 29 29.69 -2.66 20.22
CA ASP A 29 29.96 -1.83 19.03
C ASP A 29 30.11 -2.73 17.81
N ASN A 30 30.79 -3.86 17.99
CA ASN A 30 30.99 -4.86 16.94
C ASN A 30 29.67 -5.56 16.56
N VAL A 31 28.80 -5.89 17.52
CA VAL A 31 27.50 -6.51 17.20
C VAL A 31 26.57 -5.51 16.52
N SER A 32 26.56 -4.24 16.95
CA SER A 32 25.74 -3.20 16.30
C SER A 32 26.22 -2.92 14.89
N PHE A 33 27.52 -2.74 14.67
CA PHE A 33 28.08 -2.44 13.35
C PHE A 33 28.00 -3.64 12.39
N THR A 34 28.17 -4.87 12.90
CA THR A 34 28.05 -6.10 12.11
C THR A 34 26.59 -6.40 11.76
N ALA A 35 25.64 -6.19 12.69
CA ALA A 35 24.22 -6.32 12.39
C ALA A 35 23.74 -5.24 11.41
N ILE A 36 24.16 -3.98 11.58
CA ILE A 36 23.80 -2.88 10.67
C ILE A 36 24.38 -3.14 9.27
N SER A 37 25.64 -3.57 9.16
CA SER A 37 26.27 -3.88 7.87
C SER A 37 25.68 -5.12 7.19
N GLN A 38 25.22 -6.12 7.94
CA GLN A 38 24.52 -7.29 7.40
C GLN A 38 23.09 -6.98 6.94
N ILE A 39 22.44 -5.96 7.53
CA ILE A 39 21.11 -5.50 7.11
C ILE A 39 21.22 -4.46 5.98
N LEU A 40 22.37 -3.81 5.78
CA LEU A 40 22.57 -2.75 4.80
C LEU A 40 22.18 -3.14 3.35
N PRO A 41 22.50 -4.36 2.84
CA PRO A 41 22.04 -4.82 1.53
C PRO A 41 20.51 -5.02 1.48
N LEU A 42 19.89 -5.44 2.57
CA LEU A 42 18.43 -5.55 2.73
C LEU A 42 17.77 -4.17 2.78
N LEU A 43 18.41 -3.21 3.46
CA LEU A 43 18.01 -1.81 3.51
C LEU A 43 18.12 -1.14 2.13
N GLY A 44 19.13 -1.50 1.34
CA GLY A 44 19.29 -1.08 -0.05
C GLY A 44 18.29 -1.74 -1.00
N LEU A 45 17.86 -2.98 -0.70
CA LEU A 45 16.82 -3.67 -1.46
C LEU A 45 15.44 -3.04 -1.26
N PHE A 46 15.18 -2.48 -0.07
CA PHE A 46 13.95 -1.76 0.28
C PHE A 46 14.15 -0.25 0.27
N GLY A 47 14.41 0.27 -0.94
CA GLY A 47 14.56 1.70 -1.23
C GLY A 47 13.24 2.46 -1.34
N GLN A 48 13.35 3.75 -1.64
CA GLN A 48 12.23 4.69 -1.78
C GLN A 48 11.12 4.15 -2.70
N ASP A 49 11.48 3.54 -3.83
CA ASP A 49 10.52 3.10 -4.84
C ASP A 49 9.64 1.95 -4.34
N LEU A 50 10.19 0.95 -3.66
CA LEU A 50 9.39 -0.13 -3.08
C LEU A 50 8.47 0.35 -1.96
N THR A 51 8.95 1.29 -1.13
CA THR A 51 8.12 1.92 -0.09
C THR A 51 6.96 2.68 -0.72
N ASN A 52 7.24 3.50 -1.73
CA ASN A 52 6.24 4.26 -2.47
C ASN A 52 5.21 3.34 -3.14
N ASP A 53 5.67 2.30 -3.84
CA ASP A 53 4.82 1.31 -4.50
C ASP A 53 3.91 0.57 -3.52
N PHE A 54 4.43 0.23 -2.33
CA PHE A 54 3.63 -0.38 -1.28
C PHE A 54 2.57 0.60 -0.75
N LEU A 55 2.97 1.83 -0.39
CA LEU A 55 2.06 2.83 0.15
C LEU A 55 0.95 3.19 -0.84
N ARG A 56 1.29 3.32 -2.13
CA ARG A 56 0.33 3.54 -3.22
C ARG A 56 -0.69 2.40 -3.35
N GLN A 57 -0.33 1.18 -2.98
CA GLN A 57 -1.24 0.02 -3.04
C GLN A 57 -2.00 -0.19 -1.72
N SER A 58 -1.53 0.41 -0.63
CA SER A 58 -2.03 0.22 0.73
C SER A 58 -3.33 0.97 0.97
N ILE A 59 -4.39 0.26 1.33
CA ILE A 59 -5.74 0.85 1.51
C ILE A 59 -6.39 0.40 2.81
N ASN A 60 -6.12 -0.82 3.25
CA ASN A 60 -6.81 -1.41 4.38
C ASN A 60 -5.88 -1.50 5.60
N ILE A 61 -6.49 -1.63 6.78
CA ILE A 61 -5.77 -1.82 8.05
C ILE A 61 -4.77 -3.01 7.98
N PRO A 62 -5.09 -4.18 7.40
CA PRO A 62 -4.12 -5.27 7.25
C PRO A 62 -2.88 -4.87 6.45
N ASP A 63 -3.01 -3.98 5.47
CA ASP A 63 -1.89 -3.49 4.66
C ASP A 63 -0.98 -2.58 5.51
N TRP A 64 -1.56 -1.75 6.38
CA TRP A 64 -0.81 -0.91 7.33
C TRP A 64 -0.10 -1.74 8.41
N ILE A 65 -0.74 -2.81 8.89
CA ILE A 65 -0.11 -3.76 9.82
C ILE A 65 1.06 -4.45 9.12
N LEU A 66 0.82 -4.98 7.92
CA LEU A 66 1.85 -5.66 7.13
C LEU A 66 3.06 -4.74 6.87
N PHE A 67 2.79 -3.46 6.56
CA PHE A 67 3.83 -2.44 6.40
C PHE A 67 4.58 -2.17 7.71
N SER A 68 3.88 -2.06 8.83
CA SER A 68 4.47 -1.69 10.12
C SER A 68 5.43 -2.72 10.71
N VAL A 69 5.24 -4.00 10.34
CA VAL A 69 6.04 -5.11 10.89
C VAL A 69 7.21 -5.47 10.00
N GLY A 70 7.13 -5.27 8.68
CA GLY A 70 8.34 -5.26 7.87
C GLY A 70 9.12 -4.01 8.23
N PRO A 71 10.32 -4.07 8.86
CA PRO A 71 11.11 -2.88 9.21
C PRO A 71 11.75 -2.28 7.95
N LEU A 72 10.97 -2.06 6.92
CA LEU A 72 11.40 -1.81 5.56
C LEU A 72 11.01 -0.38 5.20
N GLY A 73 12.01 0.46 4.98
CA GLY A 73 11.80 1.85 4.59
C GLY A 73 11.37 2.79 5.72
N VAL A 74 11.80 2.58 6.99
CA VAL A 74 11.46 3.47 8.11
C VAL A 74 11.77 4.94 7.81
N GLY A 75 12.95 5.23 7.27
CA GLY A 75 13.31 6.59 6.84
C GLY A 75 12.44 7.07 5.67
N TRP A 76 12.17 6.19 4.71
CA TRP A 76 11.40 6.53 3.50
C TRP A 76 9.92 6.78 3.80
N VAL A 77 9.28 6.06 4.72
CA VAL A 77 7.89 6.33 5.10
C VAL A 77 7.77 7.62 5.88
N ILE A 78 8.76 7.99 6.69
CA ILE A 78 8.77 9.30 7.35
C ILE A 78 8.86 10.39 6.28
N VAL A 79 9.77 10.25 5.31
CA VAL A 79 9.88 11.17 4.17
C VAL A 79 8.56 11.22 3.37
N ALA A 80 7.94 10.08 3.09
CA ALA A 80 6.66 9.99 2.39
C ALA A 80 5.53 10.68 3.18
N ALA A 81 5.44 10.45 4.49
CA ALA A 81 4.46 11.08 5.36
C ALA A 81 4.67 12.61 5.40
N ILE A 82 5.91 13.08 5.41
CA ILE A 82 6.22 14.52 5.30
C ILE A 82 5.84 15.07 3.92
N ARG A 83 6.08 14.33 2.83
CA ARG A 83 5.66 14.75 1.48
C ARG A 83 4.14 14.89 1.39
N VAL A 84 3.38 13.96 1.98
CA VAL A 84 1.91 13.97 1.94
C VAL A 84 1.30 14.97 2.93
N LEU A 85 1.72 14.94 4.20
CA LEU A 85 1.07 15.63 5.33
C LEU A 85 1.85 16.85 5.84
N GLY A 86 3.12 16.98 5.47
CA GLY A 86 4.02 17.99 6.04
C GLY A 86 3.75 19.41 5.53
N SER A 87 4.06 20.40 6.37
CA SER A 87 4.06 21.81 5.98
C SER A 87 5.24 22.13 5.04
N ARG A 88 5.18 23.28 4.33
CA ARG A 88 6.26 23.73 3.42
C ARG A 88 7.63 23.76 4.09
N SER A 89 7.70 24.17 5.35
CA SER A 89 8.96 24.20 6.12
C SER A 89 9.53 22.80 6.37
N LEU A 90 8.67 21.81 6.64
CA LEU A 90 9.11 20.45 6.89
C LEU A 90 9.58 19.75 5.61
N LYS A 91 8.88 20.00 4.50
CA LYS A 91 9.28 19.56 3.16
C LYS A 91 10.66 20.13 2.80
N ASN A 92 10.86 21.44 2.96
CA ASN A 92 12.14 22.09 2.67
C ASN A 92 13.31 21.48 3.48
N LYS A 93 13.08 21.11 4.76
CA LYS A 93 14.09 20.49 5.61
C LYS A 93 14.56 19.12 5.15
N ILE A 94 13.70 18.35 4.47
CA ILE A 94 14.08 17.04 3.90
C ILE A 94 14.61 17.17 2.45
N GLY A 95 14.90 18.39 1.98
CA GLY A 95 15.37 18.66 0.63
C GLY A 95 14.31 18.51 -0.46
N LYS A 96 13.02 18.36 -0.07
CA LYS A 96 11.89 18.36 -0.99
C LYS A 96 11.29 19.76 -0.95
N GLY A 97 11.62 20.61 -1.91
CA GLY A 97 11.12 21.99 -1.97
C GLY A 97 9.59 22.07 -2.21
N PRO A 98 9.10 23.09 -2.95
CA PRO A 98 7.73 23.04 -3.45
C PRO A 98 7.59 21.87 -4.43
N GLU A 99 6.88 20.82 -4.00
CA GLU A 99 6.61 19.63 -4.80
C GLU A 99 5.15 19.66 -5.28
N ASP A 100 4.94 19.27 -6.54
CA ASP A 100 3.60 19.21 -7.13
C ASP A 100 2.74 18.15 -6.43
N GLU A 101 1.51 18.51 -6.08
CA GLU A 101 0.56 17.60 -5.44
C GLU A 101 0.25 16.41 -6.34
N ALA A 102 0.21 16.60 -7.67
CA ALA A 102 0.00 15.51 -8.62
C ALA A 102 1.17 14.51 -8.62
N LEU A 103 2.40 14.98 -8.41
CA LEU A 103 3.57 14.11 -8.28
C LEU A 103 3.52 13.30 -6.97
N ILE A 104 3.12 13.95 -5.87
CA ILE A 104 2.94 13.30 -4.56
C ILE A 104 1.85 12.22 -4.64
N GLU A 105 0.70 12.55 -5.22
CA GLU A 105 -0.40 11.59 -5.40
C GLU A 105 0.01 10.41 -6.28
N LYS A 106 0.71 10.68 -7.40
CA LYS A 106 1.22 9.63 -8.29
C LYS A 106 2.12 8.63 -7.56
N ASP A 107 3.01 9.12 -6.72
CA ASP A 107 4.05 8.31 -6.07
C ASP A 107 3.57 7.60 -4.82
N LEU A 108 2.71 8.24 -4.00
CA LEU A 108 2.50 7.81 -2.61
C LEU A 108 1.07 7.43 -2.26
N MET A 109 0.08 7.98 -2.95
CA MET A 109 -1.33 7.81 -2.56
C MET A 109 -1.93 6.66 -3.34
N SER A 110 -2.99 6.03 -2.83
CA SER A 110 -3.74 5.04 -3.62
C SER A 110 -4.79 5.66 -4.53
N SER A 111 -5.03 6.96 -4.42
CA SER A 111 -6.06 7.68 -5.16
C SER A 111 -5.71 7.97 -6.62
N THR A 112 -6.76 8.26 -7.39
CA THR A 112 -6.70 8.90 -8.70
C THR A 112 -7.54 10.18 -8.69
N SER A 113 -7.13 11.18 -9.46
CA SER A 113 -7.72 12.52 -9.48
C SER A 113 -7.83 13.10 -10.90
N SER A 114 -8.23 14.37 -11.02
CA SER A 114 -8.20 15.11 -12.29
C SER A 114 -6.77 15.29 -12.84
N ALA A 115 -5.76 15.18 -11.97
CA ALA A 115 -4.34 15.35 -12.29
C ALA A 115 -3.55 14.05 -12.34
N VAL A 116 -4.07 12.95 -11.78
CA VAL A 116 -3.39 11.63 -11.77
C VAL A 116 -4.35 10.54 -12.20
N CYS A 117 -3.96 9.77 -13.21
CA CYS A 117 -4.74 8.64 -13.70
C CYS A 117 -3.88 7.39 -13.93
N GLU A 118 -4.55 6.25 -14.06
CA GLU A 118 -3.95 4.94 -14.31
C GLU A 118 -4.24 4.49 -15.73
N LEU A 119 -3.20 4.11 -16.48
CA LEU A 119 -3.29 3.60 -17.84
C LEU A 119 -2.64 2.21 -17.93
N TRP A 120 -3.16 1.39 -18.83
CA TRP A 120 -2.51 0.14 -19.24
C TRP A 120 -1.54 0.41 -20.39
N ASP A 121 -0.32 -0.07 -20.29
CA ASP A 121 0.72 0.05 -21.33
C ASP A 121 0.87 -1.20 -22.21
N GLY A 122 -0.03 -2.18 -22.04
CA GLY A 122 0.06 -3.49 -22.67
C GLY A 122 0.58 -4.58 -21.73
N THR A 123 1.36 -4.21 -20.71
CA THR A 123 2.00 -5.16 -19.78
C THR A 123 1.60 -4.94 -18.33
N ASP A 124 1.58 -3.69 -17.84
CA ASP A 124 1.19 -3.35 -16.47
C ASP A 124 0.40 -2.04 -16.42
N VAL A 125 -0.19 -1.77 -15.25
CA VAL A 125 -0.87 -0.50 -14.97
C VAL A 125 0.16 0.54 -14.54
N VAL A 126 0.33 1.58 -15.35
CA VAL A 126 1.21 2.71 -15.09
C VAL A 126 0.39 3.92 -14.66
N ARG A 127 0.82 4.61 -13.60
CA ARG A 127 0.25 5.93 -13.29
C ARG A 127 0.96 7.02 -14.05
N ILE A 128 0.17 7.96 -14.54
CA ILE A 128 0.67 9.14 -15.23
C ILE A 128 0.10 10.41 -14.58
N ILE A 129 0.85 11.50 -14.73
CA ILE A 129 0.34 12.85 -14.47
C ILE A 129 -0.41 13.32 -15.72
N GLY A 130 -1.60 13.87 -15.52
CA GLY A 130 -2.50 14.34 -16.56
C GLY A 130 -3.80 13.55 -16.63
N LYS A 131 -4.60 13.86 -17.65
CA LYS A 131 -5.90 13.24 -17.89
C LYS A 131 -5.77 12.10 -18.90
N ALA A 132 -6.54 11.04 -18.65
CA ALA A 132 -6.75 9.94 -19.58
C ALA A 132 -8.24 9.82 -19.89
N ASP A 133 -8.55 9.46 -21.13
CA ASP A 133 -9.91 9.15 -21.57
C ASP A 133 -10.15 7.64 -21.41
N ILE A 134 -10.69 7.28 -20.23
CA ILE A 134 -11.04 5.90 -19.88
C ILE A 134 -12.52 5.87 -19.55
N GLN A 135 -13.26 5.05 -20.29
CA GLN A 135 -14.67 4.81 -20.05
C GLN A 135 -14.86 3.47 -19.36
N GLU A 136 -15.62 3.47 -18.27
CA GLU A 136 -15.98 2.28 -17.52
C GLU A 136 -17.41 1.85 -17.85
N PHE A 137 -17.58 0.55 -18.06
CA PHE A 137 -18.85 -0.10 -18.29
C PHE A 137 -18.96 -1.35 -17.43
N MET A 138 -20.17 -1.68 -17.01
CA MET A 138 -20.48 -2.90 -16.28
C MET A 138 -21.52 -3.69 -17.07
N LEU A 139 -21.19 -4.90 -17.48
CA LEU A 139 -22.13 -5.85 -18.05
C LEU A 139 -22.74 -6.67 -16.91
N LEU A 140 -24.06 -6.68 -16.81
CA LEU A 140 -24.81 -7.54 -15.90
C LEU A 140 -25.77 -8.38 -16.74
N GLY A 141 -25.43 -9.64 -16.95
CA GLY A 141 -26.14 -10.51 -17.90
C GLY A 141 -25.99 -9.97 -19.33
N SER A 142 -27.11 -9.63 -19.96
CA SER A 142 -27.15 -9.03 -21.31
C SER A 142 -27.22 -7.49 -21.30
N ARG A 143 -27.24 -6.85 -20.12
CA ARG A 143 -27.41 -5.40 -19.99
C ARG A 143 -26.07 -4.72 -19.77
N LEU A 144 -25.73 -3.78 -20.65
CA LEU A 144 -24.59 -2.88 -20.49
C LEU A 144 -25.02 -1.67 -19.67
N TRP A 145 -24.36 -1.46 -18.54
CA TRP A 145 -24.54 -0.35 -17.64
C TRP A 145 -23.33 0.58 -17.70
N ARG A 146 -23.54 1.86 -17.95
CA ARG A 146 -22.52 2.87 -17.67
C ARG A 146 -22.76 3.42 -16.26
N PRO A 147 -21.71 3.61 -15.43
CA PRO A 147 -21.86 4.24 -14.12
C PRO A 147 -22.53 5.63 -14.19
N ALA A 148 -22.30 6.38 -15.28
CA ALA A 148 -22.95 7.65 -15.54
C ALA A 148 -24.48 7.54 -15.73
N ASP A 149 -24.99 6.39 -16.19
CA ASP A 149 -26.41 6.16 -16.48
C ASP A 149 -27.20 5.77 -15.20
N ALA A 150 -26.51 5.46 -14.09
CA ALA A 150 -27.13 5.21 -12.79
C ALA A 150 -27.93 6.41 -12.25
N LYS A 151 -27.73 7.60 -12.82
CA LYS A 151 -28.52 8.82 -12.59
C LYS A 151 -30.02 8.62 -12.87
N THR A 152 -30.37 7.81 -13.87
CA THR A 152 -31.74 7.80 -14.41
C THR A 152 -32.66 6.81 -13.68
N GLN A 153 -32.12 5.79 -13.01
CA GLN A 153 -32.94 4.70 -12.45
C GLN A 153 -33.29 4.85 -10.97
N ARG A 154 -32.52 5.62 -10.18
CA ARG A 154 -32.83 5.86 -8.74
C ARG A 154 -33.79 7.02 -8.47
N LEU A 155 -34.09 7.84 -9.47
CA LEU A 155 -35.09 8.92 -9.35
C LEU A 155 -36.54 8.41 -9.26
N GLN A 156 -36.79 7.11 -9.39
CA GLN A 156 -38.15 6.53 -9.27
C GLN A 156 -38.42 5.77 -7.96
N SER A 157 -37.45 5.62 -7.05
CA SER A 157 -37.64 4.91 -5.78
C SER A 157 -37.31 5.79 -4.57
N SER A 158 -38.29 6.60 -4.17
CA SER A 158 -38.68 6.93 -2.79
C SER A 158 -37.61 6.83 -1.67
N ASN A 159 -37.22 8.01 -1.16
CA ASN A 159 -36.97 8.36 0.25
C ASN A 159 -35.79 7.76 1.06
N GLU A 160 -34.63 7.48 0.45
CA GLU A 160 -33.40 7.35 1.25
C GLU A 160 -32.16 8.01 0.59
N LYS A 161 -31.68 9.08 1.24
CA LYS A 161 -30.35 9.73 1.15
C LYS A 161 -29.99 10.52 -0.12
N GLU A 162 -30.41 11.78 -0.12
CA GLU A 162 -29.91 12.89 -0.95
C GLU A 162 -28.39 13.15 -0.79
N ARG A 163 -27.79 12.73 0.34
CA ARG A 163 -26.33 12.76 0.58
C ARG A 163 -25.54 11.71 -0.21
N ASP A 164 -26.13 10.54 -0.49
CA ASP A 164 -25.44 9.45 -1.20
C ASP A 164 -25.42 9.71 -2.72
N THR A 165 -26.38 10.47 -3.26
CA THR A 165 -26.47 10.81 -4.69
C THR A 165 -25.42 11.82 -5.14
N ALA A 166 -25.11 12.84 -4.34
CA ALA A 166 -24.07 13.83 -4.66
C ALA A 166 -22.66 13.22 -4.61
N ASP A 167 -22.41 12.33 -3.64
CA ASP A 167 -21.16 11.58 -3.53
C ASP A 167 -20.95 10.63 -4.73
N VAL A 168 -22.00 9.96 -5.23
CA VAL A 168 -21.90 9.07 -6.41
C VAL A 168 -21.64 9.86 -7.71
N GLU A 169 -22.26 11.04 -7.88
CA GLU A 169 -22.05 11.90 -9.06
C GLU A 169 -20.62 12.45 -9.14
N HIS A 170 -20.08 12.94 -8.02
CA HIS A 170 -18.70 13.41 -7.96
C HIS A 170 -17.68 12.28 -8.18
N VAL A 171 -18.00 11.06 -7.76
CA VAL A 171 -17.09 9.90 -7.85
C VAL A 171 -16.99 9.34 -9.27
N SER A 172 -18.05 9.45 -10.07
CA SER A 172 -17.99 9.10 -11.50
C SER A 172 -17.09 10.05 -12.30
N LYS A 173 -16.72 11.22 -11.76
CA LYS A 173 -15.86 12.19 -12.42
C LYS A 173 -14.37 11.81 -12.34
N TYR A 174 -13.99 10.96 -11.39
CA TYR A 174 -12.60 10.54 -11.21
C TYR A 174 -12.26 9.33 -12.10
N PRO A 175 -11.02 9.29 -12.63
CA PRO A 175 -10.59 8.17 -13.46
C PRO A 175 -10.54 6.86 -12.64
N PRO A 176 -10.85 5.71 -13.25
CA PRO A 176 -10.91 4.44 -12.55
C PRO A 176 -9.52 3.97 -12.07
N ASN A 177 -9.49 3.28 -10.93
CA ASN A 177 -8.26 2.67 -10.40
C ASN A 177 -8.04 1.29 -11.01
N LEU A 178 -7.40 1.23 -12.18
CA LEU A 178 -7.10 -0.03 -12.86
C LEU A 178 -6.23 -0.96 -12.01
N SER A 179 -5.23 -0.44 -11.29
CA SER A 179 -4.29 -1.24 -10.49
C SER A 179 -4.99 -1.96 -9.35
N LEU A 180 -5.97 -1.30 -8.70
CA LEU A 180 -6.74 -1.87 -7.59
C LEU A 180 -7.75 -2.91 -8.07
N ASN A 181 -8.35 -2.67 -9.24
CA ASN A 181 -9.39 -3.54 -9.76
C ASN A 181 -8.83 -4.71 -10.57
N LEU A 182 -7.69 -4.57 -11.24
CA LEU A 182 -7.05 -5.68 -11.97
C LEU A 182 -6.22 -6.56 -11.05
N ARG A 183 -5.54 -5.97 -10.06
CA ARG A 183 -4.72 -6.72 -9.10
C ARG A 183 -5.57 -7.15 -7.90
N SER A 184 -6.05 -8.40 -7.89
CA SER A 184 -6.83 -9.00 -6.78
C SER A 184 -6.08 -9.13 -5.43
N ARG A 185 -4.94 -8.44 -5.25
CA ARG A 185 -4.05 -8.60 -4.10
C ARG A 185 -4.67 -8.17 -2.77
N HIS A 186 -5.63 -7.23 -2.77
CA HIS A 186 -6.16 -6.60 -1.54
C HIS A 186 -7.49 -7.16 -1.03
N GLN A 187 -8.03 -8.22 -1.65
CA GLN A 187 -9.39 -8.69 -1.36
C GLN A 187 -9.47 -10.12 -0.82
N GLY A 188 -8.34 -10.83 -0.76
CA GLY A 188 -8.31 -12.22 -0.35
C GLY A 188 -7.98 -12.44 1.13
N PRO A 189 -8.34 -13.60 1.70
CA PRO A 189 -7.89 -14.03 3.03
C PRO A 189 -6.36 -14.08 3.14
N GLN A 190 -5.65 -14.10 2.01
CA GLN A 190 -4.19 -14.07 1.91
C GLN A 190 -3.57 -12.83 2.59
N VAL A 191 -4.21 -11.66 2.52
CA VAL A 191 -3.68 -10.44 3.16
C VAL A 191 -3.78 -10.55 4.68
N TYR A 192 -4.90 -11.05 5.19
CA TYR A 192 -5.09 -11.31 6.61
C TYR A 192 -4.12 -12.38 7.13
N LEU A 193 -3.88 -13.42 6.34
CA LEU A 193 -2.88 -14.44 6.66
C LEU A 193 -1.47 -13.83 6.72
N ALA A 194 -1.10 -12.98 5.75
CA ALA A 194 0.18 -12.29 5.75
C ALA A 194 0.33 -11.33 6.95
N ALA A 195 -0.74 -10.62 7.31
CA ALA A 195 -0.80 -9.79 8.52
C ALA A 195 -0.66 -10.64 9.80
N ALA A 196 -1.29 -11.81 9.86
CA ALA A 196 -1.16 -12.73 10.99
C ALA A 196 0.28 -13.28 11.12
N ILE A 197 0.90 -13.67 10.00
CA ILE A 197 2.30 -14.13 9.96
C ILE A 197 3.24 -13.04 10.46
N THR A 198 3.01 -11.79 10.06
CA THR A 198 3.85 -10.67 10.51
C THR A 198 3.69 -10.42 12.01
N VAL A 199 2.46 -10.35 12.53
CA VAL A 199 2.23 -10.23 13.98
C VAL A 199 2.87 -11.39 14.75
N MET A 200 2.82 -12.61 14.20
CA MET A 200 3.49 -13.78 14.79
C MET A 200 5.02 -13.65 14.79
N LEU A 201 5.63 -13.20 13.69
CA LEU A 201 7.09 -12.95 13.65
C LEU A 201 7.50 -11.88 14.67
N GLN A 202 6.70 -10.83 14.80
CA GLN A 202 6.94 -9.76 15.76
C GLN A 202 6.85 -10.26 17.21
N SER A 203 5.87 -11.11 17.51
CA SER A 203 5.72 -11.68 18.85
C SER A 203 6.85 -12.67 19.16
N ILE A 204 7.29 -13.48 18.19
CA ILE A 204 8.44 -14.38 18.34
C ILE A 204 9.70 -13.59 18.70
N PHE A 205 9.96 -12.46 18.04
CA PHE A 205 11.11 -11.62 18.38
C PHE A 205 11.07 -11.16 19.85
N ILE A 206 9.92 -10.69 20.33
CA ILE A 206 9.74 -10.27 21.74
C ILE A 206 9.96 -11.46 22.67
N VAL A 207 9.40 -12.63 22.36
CA VAL A 207 9.58 -13.85 23.14
C VAL A 207 11.07 -14.22 23.21
N VAL A 208 11.79 -14.20 22.09
CA VAL A 208 13.24 -14.48 22.07
C VAL A 208 14.00 -13.50 22.97
N VAL A 209 13.72 -12.21 22.90
CA VAL A 209 14.36 -11.19 23.76
C VAL A 209 14.09 -11.47 25.25
N VAL A 210 12.87 -11.89 25.60
CA VAL A 210 12.50 -12.29 26.97
C VAL A 210 13.24 -13.57 27.39
N LEU A 211 13.26 -14.60 26.54
CA LEU A 211 13.93 -15.88 26.84
C LEU A 211 15.44 -15.67 27.06
N LEU A 212 16.09 -14.87 26.21
CA LEU A 212 17.51 -14.52 26.34
C LEU A 212 17.84 -13.82 27.67
N ARG A 213 16.87 -13.10 28.25
CA ARG A 213 17.04 -12.40 29.53
C ARG A 213 16.77 -13.29 30.74
N PHE A 214 15.69 -14.08 30.70
CA PHE A 214 15.18 -14.75 31.90
C PHE A 214 15.63 -16.20 32.04
N LEU A 215 15.93 -16.93 30.96
CA LEU A 215 16.40 -18.31 31.09
C LEU A 215 17.87 -18.40 31.50
N ASP A 216 18.10 -19.07 32.62
CA ASP A 216 19.44 -19.38 33.16
C ASP A 216 20.32 -20.15 32.17
N TYR A 217 19.72 -20.91 31.25
CA TYR A 217 20.42 -21.62 30.18
C TYR A 217 21.20 -20.68 29.23
N PHE A 218 20.68 -19.48 28.95
CA PHE A 218 21.29 -18.53 28.01
C PHE A 218 22.14 -17.46 28.70
N LYS A 219 21.93 -17.22 30.01
CA LYS A 219 22.71 -16.26 30.82
C LYS A 219 24.24 -16.41 30.73
N PRO A 220 24.84 -17.63 30.74
CA PRO A 220 26.30 -17.75 30.66
C PRO A 220 26.87 -17.37 29.28
N ARG A 221 26.07 -17.42 28.21
CA ARG A 221 26.50 -17.07 26.84
C ARG A 221 26.20 -15.61 26.47
N PHE A 222 25.16 -15.01 27.04
CA PHE A 222 24.74 -13.66 26.71
C PHE A 222 24.47 -12.84 27.99
N LYS A 223 25.40 -11.95 28.35
CA LYS A 223 25.15 -10.94 29.38
C LYS A 223 24.27 -9.82 28.82
N VAL A 224 22.97 -10.05 28.75
CA VAL A 224 22.00 -9.03 28.32
C VAL A 224 21.85 -8.01 29.44
N LEU A 225 22.30 -6.77 29.21
CA LEU A 225 22.13 -5.66 30.15
C LEU A 225 20.65 -5.27 30.29
N SER A 226 20.24 -4.82 31.47
CA SER A 226 18.84 -4.45 31.74
C SER A 226 18.36 -3.32 30.81
N TYR A 227 19.23 -2.34 30.51
CA TYR A 227 18.89 -1.25 29.60
C TYR A 227 18.68 -1.75 28.16
N ALA A 228 19.47 -2.74 27.70
CA ALA A 228 19.36 -3.29 26.35
C ALA A 228 18.07 -4.09 26.16
N PHE A 229 17.60 -4.77 27.21
CA PHE A 229 16.31 -5.44 27.24
C PHE A 229 15.14 -4.43 27.12
N VAL A 230 15.13 -3.40 27.99
CA VAL A 230 14.08 -2.38 27.97
C VAL A 230 14.08 -1.62 26.65
N LEU A 231 15.25 -1.22 26.16
CA LEU A 231 15.40 -0.51 24.89
C LEU A 231 14.92 -1.35 23.69
N SER A 232 15.20 -2.66 23.69
CA SER A 232 14.73 -3.55 22.62
C SER A 232 13.21 -3.65 22.58
N ILE A 233 12.54 -3.84 23.72
CA ILE A 233 11.07 -3.95 23.76
C ILE A 233 10.41 -2.61 23.44
N VAL A 234 10.82 -1.55 24.14
CA VAL A 234 10.22 -0.22 23.99
C VAL A 234 10.50 0.35 22.60
N GLY A 235 11.75 0.24 22.12
CA GLY A 235 12.14 0.73 20.80
C GLY A 235 11.42 0.00 19.67
N THR A 236 11.27 -1.32 19.79
CA THR A 236 10.52 -2.11 18.82
C THR A 236 9.05 -1.72 18.79
N GLY A 237 8.41 -1.58 19.95
CA GLY A 237 7.00 -1.15 20.04
C GLY A 237 6.78 0.26 19.51
N LEU A 238 7.67 1.20 19.84
CA LEU A 238 7.58 2.58 19.36
C LEU A 238 7.78 2.67 17.84
N LEU A 239 8.71 1.87 17.28
CA LEU A 239 8.97 1.84 15.86
C LEU A 239 7.79 1.24 15.08
N THR A 240 7.26 0.08 15.48
CA THR A 240 6.10 -0.53 14.80
C THR A 240 4.86 0.36 14.89
N PHE A 241 4.60 0.95 16.06
CA PHE A 241 3.50 1.89 16.22
C PHE A 241 3.67 3.14 15.36
N GLY A 242 4.88 3.73 15.32
CA GLY A 242 5.17 4.89 14.48
C GLY A 242 4.98 4.60 12.98
N LEU A 243 5.42 3.43 12.51
CA LEU A 243 5.22 2.99 11.12
C LEU A 243 3.75 2.77 10.79
N PHE A 244 2.99 2.16 11.71
CA PHE A 244 1.55 1.98 11.56
C PHE A 244 0.85 3.33 11.42
N VAL A 245 1.13 4.28 12.32
CA VAL A 245 0.54 5.63 12.29
C VAL A 245 0.92 6.36 10.99
N CYS A 246 2.17 6.29 10.54
CA CYS A 246 2.58 6.94 9.29
C CYS A 246 1.86 6.35 8.07
N SER A 247 1.80 5.02 7.97
CA SER A 247 1.12 4.33 6.86
C SER A 247 -0.39 4.60 6.87
N ALA A 248 -1.01 4.51 8.05
CA ALA A 248 -2.42 4.82 8.24
C ALA A 248 -2.74 6.27 7.89
N ALA A 249 -1.91 7.22 8.33
CA ALA A 249 -2.12 8.64 8.05
C ALA A 249 -2.07 8.94 6.55
N ILE A 250 -1.15 8.32 5.79
CA ILE A 250 -1.12 8.41 4.32
C ILE A 250 -2.39 7.81 3.70
N GLY A 251 -2.80 6.64 4.19
CA GLY A 251 -4.03 5.96 3.73
C GLY A 251 -5.30 6.79 3.99
N TYR A 252 -5.38 7.49 5.12
CA TYR A 252 -6.54 8.33 5.47
C TYR A 252 -6.71 9.58 4.59
N VAL A 253 -5.66 10.01 3.86
CA VAL A 253 -5.78 11.09 2.85
C VAL A 253 -6.50 10.62 1.59
N THR A 254 -6.93 9.36 1.53
CA THR A 254 -7.70 8.80 0.40
C THR A 254 -9.07 8.32 0.87
N LYS A 255 -10.13 8.76 0.18
CA LYS A 255 -11.49 8.24 0.41
C LYS A 255 -11.71 7.07 -0.54
N ARG A 256 -12.03 5.90 0.03
CA ARG A 256 -12.31 4.66 -0.69
C ARG A 256 -13.80 4.44 -0.82
N ILE A 257 -14.23 4.08 -2.03
CA ILE A 257 -15.58 3.64 -2.34
C ILE A 257 -15.52 2.23 -2.88
N VAL A 258 -16.47 1.42 -2.42
CA VAL A 258 -16.49 -0.02 -2.69
C VAL A 258 -17.88 -0.36 -3.18
N TRP A 259 -17.97 -0.82 -4.42
CA TRP A 259 -19.20 -1.39 -4.94
C TRP A 259 -19.18 -2.88 -4.68
N LYS A 260 -20.17 -3.33 -3.91
CA LYS A 260 -20.46 -4.75 -3.74
C LYS A 260 -21.48 -5.15 -4.81
N PRO A 261 -21.26 -6.26 -5.52
CA PRO A 261 -22.31 -6.77 -6.38
C PRO A 261 -23.52 -7.16 -5.53
N ARG A 262 -24.72 -6.90 -6.05
CA ARG A 262 -25.97 -7.30 -5.40
C ARG A 262 -26.06 -8.83 -5.43
N SER A 263 -26.26 -9.44 -4.26
CA SER A 263 -26.31 -10.89 -4.09
C SER A 263 -27.44 -11.58 -4.88
N ASP A 264 -28.46 -10.81 -5.28
CA ASP A 264 -29.70 -11.30 -5.88
C ASP A 264 -29.61 -11.57 -7.41
N CYS A 265 -28.43 -11.43 -8.03
CA CYS A 265 -28.27 -11.53 -9.47
C CYS A 265 -27.23 -12.60 -9.84
N GLU A 266 -27.69 -13.74 -10.34
CA GLU A 266 -26.88 -14.89 -10.77
C GLU A 266 -26.18 -14.69 -12.13
N ASP A 267 -26.50 -13.60 -12.83
CA ASP A 267 -25.96 -13.34 -14.16
C ASP A 267 -24.45 -13.04 -14.13
N PRO A 268 -23.71 -13.42 -15.20
CA PRO A 268 -22.29 -13.09 -15.32
C PRO A 268 -22.09 -11.59 -15.29
N ARG A 269 -21.10 -11.16 -14.50
CA ARG A 269 -20.79 -9.76 -14.24
C ARG A 269 -19.42 -9.45 -14.83
N LEU A 270 -19.36 -8.52 -15.77
CA LEU A 270 -18.12 -8.12 -16.42
C LEU A 270 -17.93 -6.63 -16.21
N ILE A 271 -16.78 -6.21 -15.72
CA ILE A 271 -16.39 -4.79 -15.80
C ILE A 271 -15.48 -4.62 -17.00
N ILE A 272 -15.75 -3.60 -17.81
CA ILE A 272 -15.03 -3.29 -19.04
C ILE A 272 -14.52 -1.85 -18.92
N TRP A 273 -13.22 -1.67 -19.10
CA TRP A 273 -12.59 -0.37 -19.24
C TRP A 273 -12.11 -0.20 -20.68
N VAL A 274 -12.62 0.82 -21.35
CA VAL A 274 -12.20 1.21 -22.70
C VAL A 274 -11.25 2.39 -22.54
N GLN A 275 -9.99 2.16 -22.84
CA GLN A 275 -8.92 3.16 -22.78
C GLN A 275 -8.64 3.66 -24.19
N ARG A 276 -8.75 4.98 -24.39
CA ARG A 276 -8.25 5.62 -25.61
C ARG A 276 -6.73 5.73 -25.56
N GLY A 277 -6.06 5.43 -26.67
CA GLY A 277 -4.64 5.67 -26.83
C GLY A 277 -4.28 7.14 -26.64
N LYS A 278 -3.09 7.40 -26.11
CA LYS A 278 -2.57 8.76 -25.93
C LYS A 278 -1.75 9.12 -27.16
N ASP A 279 -2.07 10.27 -27.78
CA ASP A 279 -1.36 10.81 -28.95
C ASP A 279 -0.02 11.45 -28.51
N ASP A 280 0.82 10.67 -27.83
CA ASP A 280 2.21 11.03 -27.56
C ASP A 280 3.09 10.29 -28.56
N ASP A 281 4.22 10.88 -28.97
CA ASP A 281 5.10 10.37 -30.04
C ASP A 281 5.76 8.99 -29.71
N SER A 282 5.38 8.40 -28.57
CA SER A 282 5.78 7.06 -28.14
C SER A 282 4.56 6.11 -28.10
N PRO A 283 4.62 4.91 -28.72
CA PRO A 283 3.49 3.97 -28.77
C PRO A 283 3.18 3.29 -27.42
N ARG A 284 3.68 3.84 -26.31
CA ARG A 284 3.59 3.26 -24.97
C ARG A 284 2.14 3.10 -24.48
N PHE A 285 1.25 4.00 -24.89
CA PHE A 285 -0.15 3.99 -24.47
C PHE A 285 -1.07 3.90 -25.68
N SER A 286 -1.19 2.71 -26.25
CA SER A 286 -2.16 2.40 -27.31
C SER A 286 -3.59 2.33 -26.78
N SER A 287 -4.57 2.22 -27.69
CA SER A 287 -5.97 1.98 -27.33
C SER A 287 -6.15 0.54 -26.86
N TYR A 288 -6.77 0.33 -25.69
CA TYR A 288 -6.99 -0.99 -25.10
C TYR A 288 -8.44 -1.15 -24.62
N ILE A 289 -8.94 -2.38 -24.73
CA ILE A 289 -10.17 -2.82 -24.06
C ILE A 289 -9.75 -3.81 -23.00
N ILE A 290 -10.01 -3.47 -21.75
CA ILE A 290 -9.63 -4.26 -20.58
C ILE A 290 -10.93 -4.77 -19.96
N PHE A 291 -11.06 -6.07 -19.76
CA PHE A 291 -12.23 -6.64 -19.12
C PHE A 291 -11.84 -7.55 -17.96
N LYS A 292 -12.69 -7.58 -16.93
CA LYS A 292 -12.52 -8.45 -15.78
C LYS A 292 -13.85 -9.03 -15.33
N GLU A 293 -13.91 -10.35 -15.25
CA GLU A 293 -15.07 -11.07 -14.73
C GLU A 293 -15.13 -10.89 -13.20
N LEU A 294 -16.28 -10.42 -12.72
CA LEU A 294 -16.55 -10.17 -11.31
C LEU A 294 -17.35 -11.33 -10.74
N LYS A 295 -16.68 -12.25 -10.04
CA LYS A 295 -17.36 -13.31 -9.29
C LYS A 295 -17.91 -12.74 -7.97
N ASP A 296 -17.06 -12.72 -6.95
CA ASP A 296 -17.34 -12.13 -5.63
C ASP A 296 -16.48 -10.90 -5.31
N GLU A 297 -15.69 -10.46 -6.29
CA GLU A 297 -14.75 -9.36 -6.09
C GLU A 297 -15.47 -8.01 -6.08
N LEU A 298 -14.98 -7.13 -5.20
CA LEU A 298 -15.47 -5.78 -5.00
C LEU A 298 -14.82 -4.83 -6.00
N VAL A 299 -15.59 -3.99 -6.67
CA VAL A 299 -15.01 -2.90 -7.47
C VAL A 299 -14.68 -1.74 -6.53
N GLN A 300 -13.46 -1.23 -6.61
CA GLN A 300 -12.96 -0.19 -5.70
C GLN A 300 -12.51 1.03 -6.48
N LYS A 301 -12.87 2.21 -5.99
CA LYS A 301 -12.28 3.48 -6.42
C LYS A 301 -11.79 4.28 -5.22
N THR A 302 -10.68 4.98 -5.41
CA THR A 302 -10.00 5.79 -4.39
C THR A 302 -9.76 7.18 -4.97
N HIS A 303 -10.13 8.22 -4.22
CA HIS A 303 -9.92 9.61 -4.60
C HIS A 303 -9.33 10.41 -3.42
N PRO A 304 -8.63 11.53 -3.67
CA PRO A 304 -8.05 12.34 -2.60
C PRO A 304 -9.10 12.91 -1.64
N PHE A 305 -8.74 13.03 -0.37
CA PHE A 305 -9.55 13.66 0.68
C PHE A 305 -8.78 14.81 1.37
N PRO A 306 -9.40 15.99 1.60
CA PRO A 306 -10.77 16.37 1.23
C PRO A 306 -10.94 16.52 -0.29
N ILE A 307 -12.18 16.33 -0.78
CA ILE A 307 -12.54 16.55 -2.18
C ILE A 307 -12.23 18.01 -2.51
N ARG A 308 -11.10 18.25 -3.19
CA ARG A 308 -10.74 19.58 -3.65
C ARG A 308 -11.56 19.83 -4.92
N ILE A 309 -12.58 20.68 -4.80
CA ILE A 309 -13.34 21.16 -5.95
C ILE A 309 -12.40 22.11 -6.69
N ASP A 310 -11.84 21.64 -7.81
CA ASP A 310 -11.17 22.52 -8.76
C ASP A 310 -12.22 23.55 -9.22
N HIS A 311 -12.09 24.79 -8.75
CA HIS A 311 -12.90 25.94 -9.18
C HIS A 311 -12.46 26.42 -10.56
#